data_AF-A0A9X0CSN3-F1
#
_entry.id   AF-A0A9X0CSN3-F1
#
_cell.length_a   1.000
_cell.length_b   1.000
_cell.length_c   1.000
_cell.angle_alpha   90.00
_cell.angle_beta   90.00
_cell.angle_gamma   90.00
#
_symmetry.space_group_name_H-M   'P 1'
#
loop_
_entity.id
_entity.type
_entity.pdbx_description
1 polymer ?
#
loop_
_entity_poly.entity_id
_entity_poly.type
_entity_poly.pdbx_seq_one_letter_code
_entity_poly.pdbx_strand_id
1 'polypeptide(L)'
;MAFRAVDKSVLLMKEDTDISVKKVLEDLQSYDSAPSWYPFWMWGFERRRRSIMPFPSAGGDAAQIFKNSGVIVITDYNIPGGYEIVHMRADSAPEMAVSPTDGNIMFKNSGSGGGGRPKLAEVKRVRSLFPETWIWLEFDASSTGDVEFQRHVPDTLTTWVASAFAVSNTTGLGVGELRPQVQVFQSFFVSLNLPYSVVRGEEVALQVTVFNYEAEPQLVTITLKGSKDWAIIDEANKLGLRGENDVNKDYVDKVMDLKVEVTVGAGQGKAVSFPVVARTLGFVPVEVRAQSPSNADAVKRNLLVEAEGVPQEYSISLLLDLNSTSSLSRTLELSVPKNTVEGSARATVSVMGDILGSSINNLDQLLRMPYGCGEQNMVNFAPNIYVMKYLKTVNQLTQNLENKAKNFMISGYQREQTYRHKDGSYSAFGGRDSSGSMW
;
A
#
# COMPACT_ATOMS: atom_id res chain seq x y z
N MET A 1 -9.21 21.61 -7.53
CA MET A 1 -9.40 20.27 -8.12
C MET A 1 -8.08 19.52 -8.03
N ALA A 2 -8.12 18.23 -7.71
CA ALA A 2 -6.96 17.38 -7.60
C ALA A 2 -7.05 16.23 -8.61
N PHE A 3 -5.94 15.97 -9.30
CA PHE A 3 -5.81 14.98 -10.36
C PHE A 3 -4.74 13.96 -10.01
N ARG A 4 -5.07 12.69 -10.24
CA ARG A 4 -4.20 11.55 -10.02
C ARG A 4 -4.20 10.66 -11.26
N ALA A 5 -3.03 10.14 -11.66
CA ALA A 5 -2.94 9.06 -12.64
C ALA A 5 -1.88 8.04 -12.20
N VAL A 6 -2.28 6.78 -12.13
CA VAL A 6 -1.45 5.67 -11.62
C VAL A 6 -1.46 4.52 -12.63
N ASP A 7 -0.36 3.78 -12.69
CA ASP A 7 -0.25 2.61 -13.54
C ASP A 7 -1.23 1.52 -13.08
N LYS A 8 -1.92 0.89 -14.03
CA LYS A 8 -2.84 -0.22 -13.77
C LYS A 8 -2.14 -1.38 -13.03
N SER A 9 -0.85 -1.61 -13.26
CA SER A 9 -0.08 -2.63 -12.55
C SER A 9 -0.08 -2.41 -11.03
N VAL A 10 0.06 -1.16 -10.57
CA VAL A 10 0.07 -0.77 -9.16
C VAL A 10 -1.32 -0.92 -8.54
N LEU A 11 -2.37 -0.56 -9.29
CA LEU A 11 -3.76 -0.74 -8.85
C LEU A 11 -4.13 -2.21 -8.64
N LEU A 12 -3.54 -3.12 -9.43
CA LEU A 12 -3.76 -4.57 -9.27
C LEU A 12 -3.00 -5.16 -8.09
N MET A 13 -1.89 -4.55 -7.65
CA MET A 13 -1.11 -5.05 -6.50
C MET A 13 -1.78 -4.76 -5.16
N LYS A 14 -2.53 -3.66 -5.05
CA LYS A 14 -3.23 -3.28 -3.83
C LYS A 14 -4.57 -2.65 -4.19
N GLU A 15 -5.62 -3.44 -4.09
CA GLU A 15 -6.96 -2.90 -4.08
C GLU A 15 -7.11 -2.05 -2.81
N ASP A 16 -7.66 -0.83 -2.97
CA ASP A 16 -8.35 -0.12 -1.90
C ASP A 16 -7.66 1.06 -1.17
N THR A 17 -6.68 1.75 -1.77
CA THR A 17 -6.23 3.08 -1.28
C THR A 17 -6.84 4.28 -2.00
N ASP A 18 -7.72 4.05 -2.98
CA ASP A 18 -8.33 5.14 -3.74
C ASP A 18 -9.60 5.68 -3.05
N ILE A 19 -9.84 6.98 -3.21
CA ILE A 19 -11.06 7.64 -2.76
C ILE A 19 -12.16 7.24 -3.74
N SER A 20 -13.17 6.52 -3.25
CA SER A 20 -14.36 6.17 -4.04
C SER A 20 -15.56 6.94 -3.52
N VAL A 21 -16.52 7.22 -4.41
CA VAL A 21 -17.80 7.83 -4.03
C VAL A 21 -18.45 7.04 -2.89
N LYS A 22 -18.42 5.71 -2.97
CA LYS A 22 -18.95 4.84 -1.91
C LYS A 22 -18.27 5.06 -0.55
N LYS A 23 -16.94 5.13 -0.49
CA LYS A 23 -16.21 5.37 0.78
C LYS A 23 -16.53 6.74 1.36
N VAL A 24 -16.60 7.78 0.52
CA VAL A 24 -16.96 9.13 0.97
C VAL A 24 -18.39 9.16 1.52
N LEU A 25 -19.33 8.49 0.85
CA LEU A 25 -20.71 8.39 1.30
C LEU A 25 -20.84 7.59 2.61
N GLU A 26 -20.11 6.48 2.75
CA GLU A 26 -20.03 5.70 4.00
C GLU A 26 -19.46 6.52 5.16
N ASP A 27 -18.40 7.30 4.92
CA ASP A 27 -17.84 8.18 5.92
C ASP A 27 -18.81 9.32 6.28
N LEU A 28 -19.47 9.93 5.29
CA LEU A 28 -20.51 10.94 5.52
C LEU A 28 -21.69 10.39 6.34
N GLN A 29 -22.07 9.13 6.15
CA GLN A 29 -23.13 8.49 6.94
C GLN A 29 -22.75 8.35 8.41
N SER A 30 -21.45 8.23 8.75
CA SER A 30 -21.02 8.17 10.14
C SER A 30 -21.31 9.44 10.94
N TYR A 31 -21.49 10.58 10.26
CA TYR A 31 -21.88 11.85 10.87
C TYR A 31 -23.40 11.99 11.09
N ASP A 32 -24.20 11.07 10.55
CA ASP A 32 -25.64 11.07 10.81
C ASP A 32 -25.91 10.66 12.27
N SER A 33 -26.73 11.45 12.95
CA SER A 33 -27.12 11.20 14.35
C SER A 33 -28.24 10.17 14.46
N ALA A 34 -28.92 9.85 13.35
CA ALA A 34 -29.93 8.83 13.28
C ALA A 34 -29.29 7.43 13.26
N PRO A 35 -29.76 6.47 14.10
CA PRO A 35 -29.35 5.07 14.00
C PRO A 35 -30.00 4.44 12.75
N SER A 36 -29.47 4.74 11.55
CA SER A 36 -29.95 4.17 10.30
C SER A 36 -29.21 2.88 9.96
N TRP A 37 -29.97 1.80 9.79
CA TRP A 37 -29.44 0.51 9.30
C TRP A 37 -29.17 0.51 7.78
N TYR A 38 -29.64 1.53 7.06
CA TYR A 38 -29.57 1.62 5.60
C TYR A 38 -28.86 2.89 5.12
N PRO A 39 -27.99 2.79 4.09
CA PRO A 39 -27.33 3.96 3.52
C PRO A 39 -28.28 4.97 2.89
N PHE A 40 -28.08 6.26 3.14
CA PHE A 40 -28.95 7.34 2.65
C PHE A 40 -28.97 7.46 1.11
N TRP A 41 -27.91 7.05 0.43
CA TRP A 41 -27.79 7.10 -1.04
C TRP A 41 -28.55 5.98 -1.76
N MET A 42 -29.08 4.98 -1.05
CA MET A 42 -29.93 3.92 -1.65
C MET A 42 -31.41 4.33 -1.74
N TRP A 43 -31.76 5.55 -1.32
CA TRP A 43 -33.15 6.02 -1.24
C TRP A 43 -33.73 6.41 -2.63
N GLY A 44 -32.93 6.30 -3.71
CA GLY A 44 -33.28 6.72 -5.07
C GLY A 44 -33.50 5.62 -6.11
N PHE A 45 -33.44 4.32 -5.76
CA PHE A 45 -33.69 3.26 -6.76
C PHE A 45 -35.18 3.08 -7.08
N GLU A 46 -35.49 2.95 -8.37
CA GLU A 46 -36.84 2.86 -8.92
C GLU A 46 -37.72 1.83 -8.19
N ARG A 47 -38.83 2.32 -7.63
CA ARG A 47 -39.82 1.54 -6.91
C ARG A 47 -40.52 0.57 -7.88
N ARG A 48 -40.27 -0.74 -7.74
CA ARG A 48 -41.22 -1.74 -8.29
C ARG A 48 -42.58 -1.50 -7.63
N ARG A 49 -43.63 -1.26 -8.44
CA ARG A 49 -45.02 -1.09 -7.99
C ARG A 49 -45.34 -2.25 -7.04
N ARG A 50 -45.49 -1.95 -5.74
CA ARG A 50 -45.82 -2.86 -4.61
C ARG A 50 -44.65 -3.43 -3.77
N SER A 51 -43.57 -2.68 -3.56
CA SER A 51 -42.67 -2.91 -2.41
C SER A 51 -42.85 -1.83 -1.33
N ILE A 52 -42.83 -2.24 -0.05
CA ILE A 52 -42.75 -1.38 1.13
C ILE A 52 -41.27 -1.30 1.49
N MET A 53 -40.65 -0.13 1.34
CA MET A 53 -39.29 0.12 1.83
C MET A 53 -39.41 0.50 3.31
N PRO A 54 -38.71 -0.17 4.25
CA PRO A 54 -38.67 0.27 5.63
C PRO A 54 -37.88 1.58 5.67
N PHE A 55 -38.56 2.71 5.84
CA PHE A 55 -37.90 3.99 6.06
C PHE A 55 -37.19 3.94 7.44
N PRO A 56 -35.92 4.37 7.55
CA PRO A 56 -35.19 4.36 8.82
C PRO A 56 -35.79 5.31 9.87
N SER A 57 -36.68 6.23 9.46
CA SER A 57 -37.47 7.07 10.35
C SER A 57 -38.78 6.43 10.84
N ALA A 58 -39.06 5.18 10.46
CA ALA A 58 -40.24 4.47 10.94
C ALA A 58 -40.03 4.07 12.40
N GLY A 59 -40.98 4.45 13.25
CA GLY A 59 -41.12 3.98 14.62
C GLY A 59 -42.58 3.63 14.87
N GLY A 60 -42.84 2.72 15.82
CA GLY A 60 -44.21 2.40 16.22
C GLY A 60 -44.91 3.61 16.86
N ASP A 61 -44.12 4.50 17.49
CA ASP A 61 -44.60 5.65 18.24
C ASP A 61 -43.89 6.94 17.89
N ALA A 62 -44.53 8.07 18.17
CA ALA A 62 -43.94 9.40 17.97
C ALA A 62 -42.60 9.57 18.71
N ALA A 63 -42.45 9.01 19.91
CA ALA A 63 -41.18 9.06 20.66
C ALA A 63 -40.07 8.24 19.96
N GLN A 64 -40.41 7.09 19.38
CA GLN A 64 -39.47 6.29 18.60
C GLN A 64 -39.11 6.98 17.29
N ILE A 65 -40.06 7.66 16.63
CA ILE A 65 -39.81 8.42 15.39
C ILE A 65 -38.77 9.52 15.65
N PHE A 66 -38.92 10.30 16.73
CA PHE A 66 -37.95 11.34 17.08
C PHE A 66 -36.58 10.79 17.48
N LYS A 67 -36.57 9.67 18.21
CA LYS A 67 -35.33 8.99 18.59
C LYS A 67 -34.62 8.39 17.37
N ASN A 68 -35.35 7.78 16.45
CA ASN A 68 -34.83 7.18 15.22
C ASN A 68 -34.40 8.24 14.21
N SER A 69 -34.96 9.46 14.27
CA SER A 69 -34.52 10.59 13.45
C SER A 69 -33.30 11.32 14.03
N GLY A 70 -32.78 10.91 15.19
CA GLY A 70 -31.61 11.56 15.81
C GLY A 70 -31.87 12.97 16.34
N VAL A 71 -33.14 13.36 16.54
CA VAL A 71 -33.52 14.72 16.99
C VAL A 71 -33.97 14.68 18.45
N ILE A 72 -33.48 15.64 19.24
CA ILE A 72 -33.98 15.88 20.59
C ILE A 72 -35.15 16.85 20.51
N VAL A 73 -36.35 16.39 20.87
CA VAL A 73 -37.55 17.23 20.89
C VAL A 73 -37.83 17.66 22.33
N ILE A 74 -37.96 18.97 22.52
CA ILE A 74 -38.38 19.59 23.78
C ILE A 74 -39.83 20.01 23.61
N THR A 75 -40.73 19.42 24.38
CA THR A 75 -42.18 19.61 24.26
C THR A 75 -42.83 19.53 25.63
N ASP A 76 -43.82 20.38 25.87
CA ASP A 76 -44.60 20.42 27.11
C ASP A 76 -45.69 19.31 27.16
N TYR A 77 -45.84 18.54 26.07
CA TYR A 77 -46.79 17.43 25.93
C TYR A 77 -46.11 16.06 26.10
N ASN A 78 -46.75 15.14 26.84
CA ASN A 78 -46.26 13.79 27.07
C ASN A 78 -46.49 12.90 25.84
N ILE A 79 -45.41 12.40 25.23
CA ILE A 79 -45.46 11.59 24.00
C ILE A 79 -45.72 10.12 24.37
N PRO A 80 -46.86 9.51 24.01
CA PRO A 80 -47.17 8.12 24.35
C PRO A 80 -46.32 7.13 23.52
N GLY A 81 -46.02 5.96 24.11
CA GLY A 81 -45.30 4.89 23.43
C GLY A 81 -45.88 3.49 23.69
N GLY A 82 -46.24 2.76 22.62
CA GLY A 82 -46.06 1.32 22.52
C GLY A 82 -47.04 0.63 21.56
N TYR A 83 -46.52 -0.04 20.51
CA TYR A 83 -47.05 -1.33 20.03
C TYR A 83 -46.00 -2.16 19.28
N GLU A 84 -46.06 -3.50 19.46
CA GLU A 84 -45.19 -4.50 18.83
C GLU A 84 -45.49 -4.66 17.33
N ILE A 85 -44.43 -4.76 16.52
CA ILE A 85 -44.53 -5.08 15.08
C ILE A 85 -44.43 -6.59 14.89
N VAL A 86 -45.43 -7.17 14.22
CA VAL A 86 -45.51 -8.57 13.82
C VAL A 86 -44.53 -8.87 12.68
N HIS A 87 -43.66 -9.88 12.85
CA HIS A 87 -42.75 -10.36 11.82
C HIS A 87 -43.50 -11.13 10.71
N MET A 88 -43.29 -10.77 9.44
CA MET A 88 -43.64 -11.63 8.30
C MET A 88 -42.40 -12.37 7.78
N ARG A 89 -42.51 -13.70 7.68
CA ARG A 89 -41.58 -14.60 6.98
C ARG A 89 -41.73 -14.43 5.47
N ALA A 90 -40.62 -14.52 4.73
CA ALA A 90 -40.62 -14.72 3.29
C ALA A 90 -39.94 -16.07 2.97
N ASP A 91 -40.69 -16.95 2.32
CA ASP A 91 -40.24 -18.25 1.82
C ASP A 91 -39.47 -18.11 0.49
N SER A 92 -38.53 -19.03 0.29
CA SER A 92 -37.69 -19.18 -0.90
C SER A 92 -38.34 -20.14 -1.91
N ALA A 93 -38.15 -19.91 -3.21
CA ALA A 93 -38.48 -20.88 -4.26
C ALA A 93 -37.53 -20.75 -5.48
N PRO A 94 -37.39 -21.81 -6.31
CA PRO A 94 -36.10 -22.19 -6.91
C PRO A 94 -35.95 -21.84 -8.41
N GLU A 95 -34.73 -22.10 -8.90
CA GLU A 95 -34.22 -21.92 -10.25
C GLU A 95 -34.49 -23.15 -11.15
N MET A 96 -34.76 -22.95 -12.44
CA MET A 96 -34.74 -23.99 -13.48
C MET A 96 -34.04 -23.49 -14.75
N ALA A 97 -33.24 -24.39 -15.34
CA ALA A 97 -32.45 -24.28 -16.57
C ALA A 97 -33.31 -24.14 -17.86
N VAL A 98 -32.79 -23.79 -19.03
CA VAL A 98 -32.19 -24.72 -20.05
C VAL A 98 -31.72 -23.90 -21.30
N SER A 99 -30.59 -24.28 -21.93
CA SER A 99 -30.10 -23.95 -23.31
C SER A 99 -30.48 -25.10 -24.30
N PRO A 100 -30.12 -25.23 -25.61
CA PRO A 100 -29.22 -24.45 -26.50
C PRO A 100 -29.68 -24.34 -28.00
N THR A 101 -28.85 -23.74 -28.86
CA THR A 101 -28.43 -24.13 -30.27
C THR A 101 -28.16 -22.88 -31.14
N ASP A 102 -27.36 -22.80 -32.19
CA ASP A 102 -26.21 -23.53 -32.79
C ASP A 102 -25.61 -22.53 -33.82
N GLY A 103 -24.32 -22.65 -34.18
CA GLY A 103 -23.79 -21.95 -35.37
C GLY A 103 -22.27 -21.76 -35.41
N ASN A 104 -21.61 -22.50 -36.29
CA ASN A 104 -20.16 -22.65 -36.43
C ASN A 104 -19.74 -22.24 -37.87
N ILE A 105 -18.64 -21.50 -38.10
CA ILE A 105 -17.94 -21.46 -39.41
C ILE A 105 -16.41 -21.29 -39.21
N MET A 106 -15.64 -22.04 -40.00
CA MET A 106 -14.17 -22.21 -40.00
C MET A 106 -13.35 -21.21 -40.87
N PHE A 107 -12.05 -21.23 -40.57
CA PHE A 107 -10.82 -20.71 -41.18
C PHE A 107 -10.60 -20.78 -42.72
N LYS A 108 -9.70 -19.90 -43.23
CA LYS A 108 -8.48 -20.33 -43.98
C LYS A 108 -7.39 -19.25 -44.07
N ASN A 109 -6.21 -19.69 -44.49
CA ASN A 109 -4.84 -19.22 -44.22
C ASN A 109 -4.07 -18.87 -45.53
N SER A 110 -2.80 -18.43 -45.38
CA SER A 110 -1.68 -18.28 -46.36
C SER A 110 -1.50 -16.90 -47.03
N GLY A 111 -0.30 -16.34 -47.27
CA GLY A 111 1.08 -16.76 -46.98
C GLY A 111 2.14 -15.85 -47.67
N SER A 112 3.19 -15.48 -46.92
CA SER A 112 4.64 -15.40 -47.24
C SER A 112 5.24 -14.73 -48.52
N GLY A 113 6.27 -13.89 -48.28
CA GLY A 113 7.43 -13.56 -49.15
C GLY A 113 7.87 -12.10 -48.93
N GLY A 114 8.98 -11.73 -48.26
CA GLY A 114 10.39 -12.01 -48.58
C GLY A 114 10.88 -11.03 -49.67
N GLY A 115 11.91 -10.19 -49.57
CA GLY A 115 12.91 -9.88 -48.56
C GLY A 115 13.90 -8.91 -49.22
N GLY A 116 14.40 -7.92 -48.47
CA GLY A 116 15.47 -7.03 -48.93
C GLY A 116 16.03 -6.30 -47.74
N ARG A 117 17.25 -6.66 -47.31
CA ARG A 117 17.90 -6.17 -46.08
C ARG A 117 17.98 -4.62 -46.06
N PRO A 118 17.20 -3.95 -45.19
CA PRO A 118 17.36 -2.54 -44.92
C PRO A 118 18.35 -2.32 -43.77
N LYS A 119 18.99 -1.16 -43.82
CA LYS A 119 19.89 -0.62 -42.80
C LYS A 119 19.17 -0.54 -41.45
N LEU A 120 19.82 -0.95 -40.36
CA LEU A 120 19.24 -0.94 -39.00
C LEU A 120 18.66 0.43 -38.65
N ALA A 121 17.45 0.45 -38.09
CA ALA A 121 16.82 1.68 -37.62
C ALA A 121 17.59 2.28 -36.44
N GLU A 122 17.79 3.59 -36.47
CA GLU A 122 18.43 4.32 -35.37
C GLU A 122 17.48 4.42 -34.18
N VAL A 123 17.99 4.14 -32.98
CA VAL A 123 17.27 4.31 -31.72
C VAL A 123 17.02 5.81 -31.52
N LYS A 124 15.78 6.26 -31.75
CA LYS A 124 15.42 7.69 -31.63
C LYS A 124 15.38 8.19 -30.18
N ARG A 125 15.02 7.33 -29.23
CA ARG A 125 14.88 7.67 -27.80
C ARG A 125 15.08 6.43 -26.93
N VAL A 126 15.80 6.59 -25.82
CA VAL A 126 15.96 5.54 -24.80
C VAL A 126 14.92 5.78 -23.70
N ARG A 127 14.13 4.74 -23.40
CA ARG A 127 13.11 4.75 -22.35
C ARG A 127 13.77 4.58 -21.00
N SER A 128 13.61 5.55 -20.10
CA SER A 128 14.23 5.53 -18.77
C SER A 128 13.30 5.96 -17.64
N LEU A 129 12.18 6.63 -17.96
CA LEU A 129 11.26 7.14 -16.96
C LEU A 129 10.13 6.14 -16.72
N PHE A 130 10.27 5.33 -15.67
CA PHE A 130 9.28 4.31 -15.27
C PHE A 130 8.70 4.60 -13.87
N PRO A 131 7.92 5.68 -13.69
CA PRO A 131 7.32 5.99 -12.41
C PRO A 131 6.08 5.12 -12.17
N GLU A 132 5.76 4.85 -10.91
CA GLU A 132 4.51 4.18 -10.52
C GLU A 132 3.30 5.14 -10.61
N THR A 133 3.55 6.42 -10.34
CA THR A 133 2.55 7.50 -10.40
C THR A 133 2.96 8.52 -11.44
N TRP A 134 2.06 8.82 -12.38
CA TRP A 134 2.31 9.77 -13.47
C TRP A 134 1.84 11.18 -13.11
N ILE A 135 0.58 11.31 -12.66
CA ILE A 135 -0.02 12.61 -12.33
C ILE A 135 -0.34 12.64 -10.84
N TRP A 136 0.09 13.71 -10.18
CA TRP A 136 -0.27 14.07 -8.81
C TRP A 136 -0.23 15.59 -8.69
N LEU A 137 -1.31 16.26 -9.11
CA LEU A 137 -1.36 17.71 -9.27
C LEU A 137 -2.67 18.29 -8.74
N GLU A 138 -2.59 19.53 -8.24
CA GLU A 138 -3.73 20.34 -7.86
C GLU A 138 -3.80 21.61 -8.71
N PHE A 139 -5.03 22.01 -9.06
CA PHE A 139 -5.31 23.21 -9.82
C PHE A 139 -6.58 23.87 -9.30
N ASP A 140 -6.58 25.20 -9.25
CA ASP A 140 -7.79 25.97 -9.03
C ASP A 140 -8.64 25.97 -10.30
N ALA A 141 -9.95 25.74 -10.13
CA ALA A 141 -10.87 25.76 -11.25
C ALA A 141 -11.12 27.20 -11.71
N SER A 142 -11.26 27.39 -13.03
CA SER A 142 -11.68 28.67 -13.59
C SER A 142 -13.12 29.01 -13.18
N SER A 143 -13.59 30.23 -13.49
CA SER A 143 -14.97 30.65 -13.20
C SER A 143 -16.05 29.78 -13.85
N THR A 144 -15.69 28.96 -14.85
CA THR A 144 -16.59 27.99 -15.50
C THR A 144 -16.50 26.58 -14.92
N GLY A 145 -15.55 26.31 -14.02
CA GLY A 145 -15.33 24.99 -13.43
C GLY A 145 -14.37 24.10 -14.22
N ASP A 146 -13.80 24.59 -15.32
CA ASP A 146 -12.92 23.80 -16.19
C ASP A 146 -11.44 24.02 -15.88
N VAL A 147 -10.65 22.95 -16.02
CA VAL A 147 -9.18 22.94 -15.91
C VAL A 147 -8.61 22.12 -17.06
N GLU A 148 -7.71 22.72 -17.84
CA GLU A 148 -6.99 22.05 -18.92
C GLU A 148 -5.47 22.14 -18.67
N PHE A 149 -4.77 21.02 -18.80
CA PHE A 149 -3.31 20.97 -18.67
C PHE A 149 -2.72 19.93 -19.62
N GLN A 150 -1.51 20.20 -20.12
CA GLN A 150 -0.78 19.28 -21.00
C GLN A 150 0.40 18.65 -20.28
N ARG A 151 0.54 17.32 -20.39
CA ARG A 151 1.66 16.56 -19.84
C ARG A 151 2.10 15.47 -20.79
N HIS A 152 3.41 15.23 -20.83
CA HIS A 152 3.98 14.09 -21.53
C HIS A 152 3.75 12.81 -20.72
N VAL A 153 3.35 11.76 -21.42
CA VAL A 153 3.16 10.42 -20.85
C VAL A 153 4.53 9.80 -20.54
N PRO A 154 4.69 9.02 -19.45
CA PRO A 154 5.95 8.36 -19.13
C PRO A 154 6.26 7.22 -20.12
N ASP A 155 7.47 6.67 -20.04
CA ASP A 155 7.96 5.68 -20.99
C ASP A 155 7.44 4.23 -20.72
N THR A 156 6.54 4.06 -19.75
CA THR A 156 5.90 2.77 -19.45
C THR A 156 4.87 2.45 -20.52
N LEU A 157 4.94 1.23 -21.07
CA LEU A 157 3.99 0.73 -22.06
C LEU A 157 2.87 -0.01 -21.35
N THR A 158 2.08 0.74 -20.59
CA THR A 158 0.97 0.21 -19.80
C THR A 158 -0.28 1.07 -19.94
N THR A 159 -1.36 0.67 -19.27
CA THR A 159 -2.57 1.47 -19.18
C THR A 159 -2.51 2.34 -17.92
N TRP A 160 -2.58 3.65 -18.10
CA TRP A 160 -2.72 4.60 -17.01
C TRP A 160 -4.19 4.79 -16.66
N VAL A 161 -4.52 4.71 -15.38
CA VAL A 161 -5.87 4.99 -14.88
C VAL A 161 -5.84 6.33 -14.17
N ALA A 162 -6.63 7.28 -14.65
CA ALA A 162 -6.75 8.60 -14.05
C ALA A 162 -8.01 8.69 -13.16
N SER A 163 -7.89 9.45 -12.08
CA SER A 163 -8.98 9.81 -11.17
C SER A 163 -8.83 11.28 -10.75
N ALA A 164 -9.95 11.90 -10.42
CA ALA A 164 -9.98 13.30 -10.00
C ALA A 164 -11.06 13.54 -8.94
N PHE A 165 -10.82 14.50 -8.06
CA PHE A 165 -11.81 15.00 -7.12
C PHE A 165 -11.70 16.53 -7.00
N ALA A 166 -12.80 17.17 -6.63
CA ALA A 166 -12.92 18.61 -6.51
C ALA A 166 -13.53 18.96 -5.15
N VAL A 167 -13.04 20.04 -4.53
CA VAL A 167 -13.61 20.59 -3.30
C VAL A 167 -14.01 22.02 -3.57
N SER A 168 -15.23 22.38 -3.19
CA SER A 168 -15.78 23.73 -3.29
C SER A 168 -16.46 24.10 -1.98
N ASN A 169 -16.37 25.38 -1.61
CA ASN A 169 -17.00 25.89 -0.39
C ASN A 169 -18.53 25.88 -0.46
N THR A 170 -19.12 25.92 -1.66
CA THR A 170 -20.58 25.96 -1.84
C THR A 170 -21.19 24.60 -2.08
N THR A 171 -20.53 23.74 -2.85
CA THR A 171 -21.06 22.41 -3.26
C THR A 171 -20.40 21.24 -2.53
N GLY A 172 -19.39 21.49 -1.70
CA GLY A 172 -18.67 20.44 -0.96
C GLY A 172 -17.68 19.65 -1.82
N LEU A 173 -17.49 18.38 -1.46
CA LEU A 173 -16.57 17.44 -2.14
C LEU A 173 -17.31 16.69 -3.26
N GLY A 174 -16.76 16.73 -4.48
CA GLY A 174 -17.18 15.91 -5.61
C GLY A 174 -16.06 14.96 -6.04
N VAL A 175 -16.36 13.68 -6.19
CA VAL A 175 -15.42 12.66 -6.67
C VAL A 175 -15.86 12.17 -8.05
N GLY A 176 -14.95 12.13 -9.02
CA GLY A 176 -15.25 11.61 -10.34
C GLY A 176 -15.51 10.10 -10.30
N GLU A 177 -16.72 9.68 -10.73
CA GLU A 177 -17.06 8.25 -10.84
C GLU A 177 -16.33 7.57 -12.01
N LEU A 178 -16.05 8.32 -13.06
CA LEU A 178 -15.37 7.82 -14.24
C LEU A 178 -13.86 7.69 -13.99
N ARG A 179 -13.33 6.54 -14.37
CA ARG A 179 -11.89 6.24 -14.36
C ARG A 179 -11.37 6.15 -15.79
N PRO A 180 -11.10 7.29 -16.46
CA PRO A 180 -10.56 7.28 -17.81
C PRO A 180 -9.24 6.51 -17.86
N GLN A 181 -9.09 5.71 -18.91
CA GLN A 181 -7.92 4.86 -19.13
C GLN A 181 -7.17 5.33 -20.37
N VAL A 182 -5.86 5.55 -20.24
CA VAL A 182 -4.98 5.93 -21.34
C VAL A 182 -4.03 4.77 -21.58
N GLN A 183 -4.21 4.06 -22.71
CA GLN A 183 -3.34 2.96 -23.10
C GLN A 183 -2.14 3.47 -23.88
N VAL A 184 -0.94 3.24 -23.35
CA VAL A 184 0.33 3.53 -24.04
C VAL A 184 0.82 2.23 -24.64
N PHE A 185 0.92 2.19 -25.96
CA PHE A 185 1.30 0.98 -26.68
C PHE A 185 2.28 1.30 -27.80
N GLN A 186 3.26 0.42 -27.97
CA GLN A 186 4.21 0.43 -29.07
C GLN A 186 4.19 -0.96 -29.70
N SER A 187 4.15 -1.04 -31.03
CA SER A 187 4.05 -2.32 -31.74
C SER A 187 5.32 -3.17 -31.64
N PHE A 188 6.49 -2.53 -31.48
CA PHE A 188 7.77 -3.19 -31.28
C PHE A 188 8.49 -2.59 -30.07
N PHE A 189 8.76 -3.39 -29.05
CA PHE A 189 9.45 -2.94 -27.84
C PHE A 189 10.24 -4.04 -27.14
N VAL A 190 11.23 -3.62 -26.36
CA VAL A 190 11.99 -4.49 -25.47
C VAL A 190 11.52 -4.32 -24.02
N SER A 191 11.51 -5.43 -23.29
CA SER A 191 11.22 -5.49 -21.86
C SER A 191 12.39 -6.14 -21.13
N LEU A 192 12.86 -5.47 -20.07
CA LEU A 192 13.92 -5.94 -19.20
C LEU A 192 13.27 -6.54 -17.95
N ASN A 193 13.41 -7.86 -17.79
CA ASN A 193 12.99 -8.58 -16.59
C ASN A 193 14.16 -8.61 -15.61
N LEU A 194 14.16 -7.65 -14.69
CA LEU A 194 15.19 -7.50 -13.66
C LEU A 194 14.67 -8.07 -12.34
N PRO A 195 15.48 -8.84 -11.60
CA PRO A 195 15.17 -9.14 -10.21
C PRO A 195 15.18 -7.84 -9.39
N TYR A 196 14.57 -7.89 -8.21
CA TYR A 196 14.54 -6.74 -7.30
C TYR A 196 15.96 -6.33 -6.86
N SER A 197 16.77 -7.30 -6.44
CA SER A 197 18.18 -7.11 -6.08
C SER A 197 19.06 -8.27 -6.55
N VAL A 198 20.37 -8.02 -6.65
CA VAL A 198 21.43 -8.98 -6.99
C VAL A 198 22.61 -8.79 -6.05
N VAL A 199 23.29 -9.86 -5.66
CA VAL A 199 24.50 -9.76 -4.84
C VAL A 199 25.73 -9.51 -5.71
N ARG A 200 26.62 -8.63 -5.27
CA ARG A 200 27.89 -8.36 -5.95
C ARG A 200 28.73 -9.63 -6.08
N GLY A 201 29.29 -9.86 -7.27
CA GLY A 201 30.11 -11.04 -7.57
C GLY A 201 29.33 -12.30 -7.92
N GLU A 202 28.00 -12.33 -7.79
CA GLU A 202 27.19 -13.44 -8.27
C GLU A 202 26.92 -13.36 -9.78
N GLU A 203 26.81 -14.54 -10.41
CA GLU A 203 26.42 -14.68 -11.80
C GLU A 203 24.89 -14.70 -11.91
N VAL A 204 24.32 -13.70 -12.60
CA VAL A 204 22.88 -13.60 -12.81
C VAL A 204 22.57 -13.55 -14.30
N ALA A 205 21.58 -14.33 -14.72
CA ALA A 205 21.06 -14.28 -16.08
C ALA A 205 19.99 -13.18 -16.19
N LEU A 206 20.34 -12.04 -16.77
CA LEU A 206 19.37 -10.98 -17.08
C LEU A 206 18.54 -11.39 -18.29
N GLN A 207 17.23 -11.51 -18.09
CA GLN A 207 16.31 -11.88 -19.16
C GLN A 207 15.78 -10.62 -19.87
N VAL A 208 16.05 -10.55 -21.16
CA VAL A 208 15.57 -9.50 -22.06
C VAL A 208 14.54 -10.12 -23.00
N THR A 209 13.33 -9.60 -23.00
CA THR A 209 12.26 -10.06 -23.88
C THR A 209 11.94 -9.01 -24.91
N VAL A 210 12.05 -9.36 -26.18
CA VAL A 210 11.61 -8.50 -27.30
C VAL A 210 10.23 -8.95 -27.75
N PHE A 211 9.31 -7.99 -27.86
CA PHE A 211 7.96 -8.22 -28.36
C PHE A 211 7.80 -7.59 -29.74
N ASN A 212 7.27 -8.39 -30.66
CA ASN A 212 6.93 -7.94 -32.01
C ASN A 212 5.43 -8.16 -32.25
N TYR A 213 4.65 -7.09 -32.18
CA TYR A 213 3.22 -7.09 -32.51
C TYR A 213 2.95 -6.69 -33.97
N GLU A 214 3.98 -6.52 -34.80
CA GLU A 214 3.81 -6.32 -36.24
C GLU A 214 3.34 -7.61 -36.93
N ALA A 215 2.72 -7.46 -38.10
CA ALA A 215 2.23 -8.57 -38.90
C ALA A 215 3.36 -9.43 -39.52
N GLU A 216 4.58 -8.88 -39.60
CA GLU A 216 5.73 -9.53 -40.22
C GLU A 216 6.77 -9.97 -39.17
N PRO A 217 7.42 -11.15 -39.37
CA PRO A 217 8.54 -11.55 -38.54
C PRO A 217 9.76 -10.66 -38.79
N GLN A 218 10.47 -10.28 -37.72
CA GLN A 218 11.61 -9.39 -37.79
C GLN A 218 12.88 -10.06 -37.25
N LEU A 219 14.01 -9.82 -37.93
CA LEU A 219 15.33 -10.13 -37.40
C LEU A 219 15.76 -8.96 -36.52
N VAL A 220 15.96 -9.22 -35.24
CA VAL A 220 16.27 -8.22 -34.22
C VAL A 220 17.68 -8.44 -33.68
N THR A 221 18.50 -7.40 -33.71
CA THR A 221 19.78 -7.35 -32.99
C THR A 221 19.55 -6.74 -31.62
N ILE A 222 19.68 -7.57 -30.58
CA ILE A 222 19.63 -7.13 -29.19
C ILE A 222 21.05 -6.79 -28.76
N THR A 223 21.27 -5.56 -28.34
CA THR A 223 22.56 -5.06 -27.82
C THR A 223 22.40 -4.74 -26.34
N LEU A 224 23.08 -5.50 -25.50
CA LEU A 224 23.23 -5.21 -24.08
C LEU A 224 24.51 -4.37 -23.92
N LYS A 225 24.35 -3.11 -23.50
CA LYS A 225 25.45 -2.13 -23.49
C LYS A 225 26.35 -2.34 -22.28
N GLY A 226 27.64 -2.57 -22.48
CA GLY A 226 28.56 -2.78 -21.36
C GLY A 226 28.68 -1.53 -20.48
N SER A 227 28.88 -1.72 -19.17
CA SER A 227 29.29 -0.66 -18.23
C SER A 227 30.55 -1.08 -17.47
N LYS A 228 31.16 -0.15 -16.73
CA LYS A 228 32.21 -0.48 -15.74
C LYS A 228 31.63 -1.14 -14.48
N ASP A 229 30.33 -0.98 -14.28
CA ASP A 229 29.57 -1.41 -13.10
C ASP A 229 29.27 -2.91 -13.08
N TRP A 230 29.31 -3.57 -14.24
CA TRP A 230 29.01 -4.99 -14.39
C TRP A 230 29.74 -5.57 -15.60
N ALA A 231 30.05 -6.86 -15.53
CA ALA A 231 30.72 -7.60 -16.59
C ALA A 231 29.77 -8.56 -17.27
N ILE A 232 29.90 -8.72 -18.58
CA ILE A 232 29.17 -9.71 -19.37
C ILE A 232 30.04 -10.96 -19.50
N ILE A 233 29.45 -12.13 -19.26
CA ILE A 233 30.10 -13.40 -19.54
C ILE A 233 29.79 -13.77 -20.99
N ASP A 234 30.79 -13.74 -21.87
CA ASP A 234 30.63 -14.20 -23.25
C ASP A 234 30.91 -15.71 -23.31
N GLU A 235 29.88 -16.53 -23.62
CA GLU A 235 30.05 -17.98 -23.78
C GLU A 235 31.00 -18.35 -24.93
N ALA A 236 31.25 -17.45 -25.89
CA ALA A 236 32.22 -17.68 -26.97
C ALA A 236 33.68 -17.65 -26.47
N ASN A 237 33.94 -17.05 -25.30
CA ASN A 237 35.23 -17.06 -24.64
C ASN A 237 35.05 -17.60 -23.23
N LYS A 238 35.25 -18.92 -23.04
CA LYS A 238 35.27 -19.60 -21.73
C LYS A 238 35.96 -18.75 -20.65
N LEU A 239 35.21 -17.90 -19.97
CA LEU A 239 35.58 -17.28 -18.71
C LEU A 239 35.14 -18.28 -17.65
N GLY A 240 35.98 -19.31 -17.50
CA GLY A 240 35.82 -20.29 -16.45
C GLY A 240 35.98 -19.62 -15.10
N LEU A 241 34.87 -19.41 -14.39
CA LEU A 241 34.88 -19.25 -12.93
C LEU A 241 34.88 -20.63 -12.24
N ARG A 242 35.67 -21.57 -12.78
CA ARG A 242 36.07 -22.82 -12.12
C ARG A 242 37.50 -23.20 -12.52
N GLY A 243 38.43 -22.83 -11.64
CA GLY A 243 39.73 -23.47 -11.42
C GLY A 243 40.48 -24.02 -12.63
N GLU A 244 41.14 -23.15 -13.40
CA GLU A 244 42.34 -23.53 -14.15
C GLU A 244 43.20 -22.28 -14.41
N ASN A 245 44.52 -22.44 -14.33
CA ASN A 245 45.53 -21.39 -14.12
C ASN A 245 45.82 -20.47 -15.32
N ASP A 246 44.83 -20.13 -16.15
CA ASP A 246 45.04 -19.21 -17.26
C ASP A 246 43.78 -18.36 -17.51
N VAL A 247 43.50 -17.46 -16.57
CA VAL A 247 42.49 -16.41 -16.78
C VAL A 247 43.16 -15.30 -17.58
N ASN A 248 42.78 -15.18 -18.84
CA ASN A 248 43.15 -14.08 -19.71
C ASN A 248 42.54 -12.77 -19.14
N LYS A 249 43.22 -12.14 -18.18
CA LYS A 249 42.82 -10.91 -17.47
C LYS A 249 42.49 -9.74 -18.42
N ASP A 250 42.95 -9.80 -19.67
CA ASP A 250 42.77 -8.73 -20.67
C ASP A 250 41.36 -8.62 -21.27
N TYR A 251 40.50 -9.62 -21.08
CA TYR A 251 39.11 -9.60 -21.60
C TYR A 251 38.07 -9.10 -20.59
N VAL A 252 38.45 -9.02 -19.31
CA VAL A 252 37.55 -8.69 -18.19
C VAL A 252 37.41 -7.17 -17.99
N ASP A 253 38.31 -6.35 -18.55
CA ASP A 253 38.33 -4.88 -18.34
C ASP A 253 37.92 -4.04 -19.57
N LYS A 254 37.62 -4.66 -20.71
CA LYS A 254 37.08 -3.93 -21.87
C LYS A 254 35.57 -3.87 -21.79
N VAL A 255 35.03 -2.67 -21.62
CA VAL A 255 33.60 -2.38 -21.76
C VAL A 255 33.19 -2.70 -23.20
N MET A 256 32.59 -3.87 -23.40
CA MET A 256 32.14 -4.36 -24.70
C MET A 256 30.62 -4.54 -24.67
N ASP A 257 29.96 -4.16 -25.77
CA ASP A 257 28.54 -4.38 -25.95
C ASP A 257 28.32 -5.81 -26.46
N LEU A 258 27.46 -6.59 -25.80
CA LEU A 258 27.09 -7.92 -26.29
C LEU A 258 25.92 -7.81 -27.25
N LYS A 259 26.09 -8.36 -28.46
CA LYS A 259 25.08 -8.36 -29.51
C LYS A 259 24.61 -9.77 -29.80
N VAL A 260 23.30 -9.99 -29.75
CA VAL A 260 22.66 -11.26 -30.10
C VAL A 260 21.60 -11.00 -31.15
N GLU A 261 21.69 -11.72 -32.27
CA GLU A 261 20.68 -11.66 -33.33
C GLU A 261 19.63 -12.74 -33.12
N VAL A 262 18.37 -12.32 -33.13
CA VAL A 262 17.24 -13.19 -32.87
C VAL A 262 16.10 -12.90 -33.83
N THR A 263 15.60 -13.95 -34.48
CA THR A 263 14.35 -13.88 -35.25
C THR A 263 13.16 -13.95 -34.29
N VAL A 264 12.29 -12.94 -34.33
CA VAL A 264 11.03 -12.86 -33.56
C VAL A 264 9.86 -12.96 -34.54
N GLY A 265 8.96 -13.91 -34.29
CA GLY A 265 7.74 -14.10 -35.10
C GLY A 265 6.76 -12.92 -35.01
N ALA A 266 5.81 -12.87 -35.93
CA ALA A 266 4.70 -11.92 -35.87
C ALA A 266 3.78 -12.23 -34.68
N GLY A 267 3.43 -11.21 -33.89
CA GLY A 267 2.62 -11.35 -32.67
C GLY A 267 3.27 -12.17 -31.55
N GLN A 268 4.59 -12.39 -31.60
CA GLN A 268 5.32 -13.21 -30.61
C GLN A 268 6.34 -12.39 -29.82
N GLY A 269 6.63 -12.86 -28.60
CA GLY A 269 7.73 -12.38 -27.78
C GLY A 269 8.83 -13.43 -27.69
N LYS A 270 10.10 -13.03 -27.76
CA LYS A 270 11.25 -13.92 -27.58
C LYS A 270 12.18 -13.39 -26.50
N ALA A 271 12.51 -14.25 -25.56
CA ALA A 271 13.42 -13.96 -24.45
C ALA A 271 14.84 -14.41 -24.79
N VAL A 272 15.82 -13.57 -24.43
CA VAL A 272 17.25 -13.84 -24.49
C VAL A 272 17.83 -13.57 -23.12
N SER A 273 18.63 -14.51 -22.62
CA SER A 273 19.28 -14.39 -21.32
C SER A 273 20.73 -13.94 -21.52
N PHE A 274 21.14 -12.97 -20.73
CA PHE A 274 22.51 -12.45 -20.71
C PHE A 274 23.13 -12.74 -19.34
N PRO A 275 24.11 -13.63 -19.23
CA PRO A 275 24.82 -13.86 -17.98
C PRO A 275 25.72 -12.66 -17.66
N VAL A 276 25.50 -12.04 -16.51
CA VAL A 276 26.23 -10.86 -16.05
C VAL A 276 26.67 -11.01 -14.59
N VAL A 277 27.75 -10.31 -14.23
CA VAL A 277 28.27 -10.23 -12.86
C VAL A 277 28.35 -8.77 -12.44
N ALA A 278 27.70 -8.43 -11.32
CA ALA A 278 27.71 -7.07 -10.77
C ALA A 278 29.03 -6.77 -10.02
N ARG A 279 29.59 -5.57 -10.21
CA ARG A 279 30.84 -5.11 -9.57
C ARG A 279 30.63 -3.95 -8.61
N THR A 280 29.76 -3.00 -8.94
CA THR A 280 29.53 -1.82 -8.11
C THR A 280 28.26 -1.99 -7.27
N LEU A 281 28.31 -1.47 -6.05
CA LEU A 281 27.19 -1.54 -5.10
C LEU A 281 26.18 -0.43 -5.36
N GLY A 282 24.92 -0.67 -5.02
CA GLY A 282 23.83 0.30 -5.13
C GLY A 282 23.06 0.21 -6.45
N PHE A 283 22.49 1.33 -6.89
CA PHE A 283 21.66 1.37 -8.09
C PHE A 283 22.51 1.46 -9.36
N VAL A 284 22.59 0.35 -10.08
CA VAL A 284 23.36 0.22 -11.32
C VAL A 284 22.44 0.32 -12.54
N PRO A 285 22.68 1.25 -13.48
CA PRO A 285 21.86 1.34 -14.68
C PRO A 285 22.21 0.25 -15.70
N VAL A 286 21.21 -0.51 -16.14
CA VAL A 286 21.28 -1.50 -17.21
C VAL A 286 20.57 -0.93 -18.44
N GLU A 287 21.29 -0.80 -19.55
CA GLU A 287 20.77 -0.30 -20.84
C GLU A 287 20.77 -1.43 -21.88
N VAL A 288 19.60 -1.68 -22.47
CA VAL A 288 19.40 -2.66 -23.54
C VAL A 288 18.80 -1.96 -24.74
N ARG A 289 19.29 -2.30 -25.93
CA ARG A 289 18.79 -1.83 -27.22
C ARG A 289 18.33 -3.01 -28.05
N ALA A 290 17.18 -2.90 -28.68
CA ALA A 290 16.69 -3.86 -29.67
C ALA A 290 16.49 -3.12 -31.00
N GLN A 291 17.22 -3.53 -32.03
CA GLN A 291 17.17 -2.91 -33.34
C GLN A 291 16.75 -3.93 -34.38
N SER A 292 15.72 -3.60 -35.15
CA SER A 292 15.37 -4.28 -36.38
C SER A 292 15.59 -3.31 -37.56
N PRO A 293 15.50 -3.78 -38.81
CA PRO A 293 15.62 -2.89 -39.95
C PRO A 293 14.53 -1.81 -40.05
N SER A 294 13.36 -2.07 -39.50
CA SER A 294 12.21 -1.15 -39.53
C SER A 294 12.05 -0.37 -38.23
N ASN A 295 12.30 -1.01 -37.08
CA ASN A 295 11.98 -0.48 -35.76
C ASN A 295 13.19 -0.56 -34.83
N ALA A 296 13.26 0.36 -33.87
CA ALA A 296 14.29 0.33 -32.83
C ALA A 296 13.71 0.81 -31.51
N ASP A 297 14.06 0.12 -30.42
CA ASP A 297 13.68 0.49 -29.05
C ASP A 297 14.86 0.29 -28.11
N ALA A 298 14.89 1.07 -27.03
CA ALA A 298 15.92 0.95 -26.02
C ALA A 298 15.34 1.25 -24.63
N VAL A 299 15.74 0.46 -23.64
CA VAL A 299 15.27 0.58 -22.26
C VAL A 299 16.47 0.67 -21.33
N LYS A 300 16.40 1.62 -20.39
CA LYS A 300 17.36 1.79 -19.30
C LYS A 300 16.63 1.64 -17.97
N ARG A 301 17.03 0.67 -17.15
CA ARG A 301 16.48 0.44 -15.80
C ARG A 301 17.59 0.29 -14.77
N ASN A 302 17.30 0.67 -13.54
CA ASN A 302 18.26 0.54 -12.44
C ASN A 302 18.07 -0.82 -11.76
N LEU A 303 19.16 -1.55 -11.60
CA LEU A 303 19.27 -2.80 -10.85
C LEU A 303 19.89 -2.49 -9.48
N LEU A 304 19.30 -2.98 -8.40
CA LEU A 304 19.87 -2.83 -7.06
C LEU A 304 20.92 -3.93 -6.82
N VAL A 305 22.16 -3.53 -6.55
CA VAL A 305 23.25 -4.43 -6.21
C VAL A 305 23.55 -4.35 -4.71
N GLU A 306 23.37 -5.47 -4.02
CA GLU A 306 23.63 -5.64 -2.60
C GLU A 306 25.04 -6.20 -2.37
N ALA A 307 25.59 -5.90 -1.20
CA ALA A 307 26.90 -6.42 -0.81
C ALA A 307 26.82 -7.92 -0.46
N GLU A 308 27.89 -8.63 -0.72
CA GLU A 308 28.03 -10.04 -0.37
C GLU A 308 28.15 -10.29 1.14
N GLY A 309 27.74 -11.48 1.57
CA GLY A 309 27.84 -11.91 2.96
C GLY A 309 26.57 -11.66 3.78
N VAL A 310 26.71 -11.75 5.11
CA VAL A 310 25.59 -11.61 6.05
C VAL A 310 25.69 -10.24 6.74
N PRO A 311 24.64 -9.40 6.69
CA PRO A 311 24.66 -8.10 7.35
C PRO A 311 24.70 -8.28 8.87
N GLN A 312 25.64 -7.59 9.52
CA GLN A 312 25.72 -7.50 10.98
C GLN A 312 25.40 -6.06 11.39
N GLU A 313 24.38 -5.90 12.21
CA GLU A 313 23.94 -4.61 12.73
C GLU A 313 24.31 -4.48 14.21
N TYR A 314 24.93 -3.35 14.55
CA TYR A 314 25.31 -3.00 15.92
C TYR A 314 24.60 -1.71 16.31
N SER A 315 23.84 -1.76 17.39
CA SER A 315 23.09 -0.60 17.91
C SER A 315 23.77 -0.05 19.15
N ILE A 316 24.12 1.24 19.10
CA ILE A 316 24.63 1.98 20.26
C ILE A 316 23.57 3.02 20.63
N SER A 317 23.02 2.88 21.83
CA SER A 317 22.00 3.80 22.35
C SER A 317 22.62 4.71 23.41
N LEU A 318 22.36 6.01 23.31
CA LEU A 318 22.79 7.01 24.28
C LEU A 318 21.57 7.80 24.78
N LEU A 319 21.47 7.97 26.09
CA LEU A 319 20.53 8.91 26.69
C LEU A 319 21.25 10.25 26.92
N LEU A 320 20.73 11.31 26.30
CA LEU A 320 21.22 12.67 26.48
C LEU A 320 20.24 13.43 27.38
N ASP A 321 20.64 13.68 28.63
CA ASP A 321 19.87 14.47 29.58
C ASP A 321 20.52 15.86 29.74
N LEU A 322 19.77 16.91 29.44
CA LEU A 322 20.19 18.31 29.52
C LEU A 322 19.69 19.02 30.80
N ASN A 323 18.98 18.33 31.70
CA ASN A 323 18.43 18.96 32.91
C ASN A 323 19.52 19.48 33.87
N SER A 324 20.71 18.91 33.84
CA SER A 324 21.82 19.25 34.75
C SER A 324 22.89 20.16 34.12
N THR A 325 22.93 20.31 32.80
CA THR A 325 24.00 21.03 32.09
C THR A 325 23.46 21.74 30.85
N SER A 326 23.88 22.99 30.62
CA SER A 326 23.48 23.81 29.47
C SER A 326 23.99 23.30 28.11
N SER A 327 25.03 22.46 28.10
CA SER A 327 25.55 21.82 26.89
C SER A 327 26.13 20.45 27.22
N LEU A 328 25.71 19.42 26.48
CA LEU A 328 26.21 18.05 26.60
C LEU A 328 26.80 17.61 25.27
N SER A 329 28.03 17.09 25.28
CA SER A 329 28.67 16.50 24.11
C SER A 329 29.10 15.07 24.43
N ARG A 330 28.83 14.14 23.51
CA ARG A 330 29.21 12.73 23.61
C ARG A 330 29.85 12.31 22.29
N THR A 331 31.02 11.71 22.37
CA THR A 331 31.74 11.16 21.21
C THR A 331 31.53 9.65 21.17
N LEU A 332 31.19 9.13 20.00
CA LEU A 332 31.00 7.71 19.75
C LEU A 332 32.09 7.23 18.79
N GLU A 333 32.83 6.21 19.18
CA GLU A 333 33.78 5.54 18.31
C GLU A 333 33.08 4.37 17.61
N LEU A 334 32.96 4.44 16.29
CA LEU A 334 32.37 3.38 15.47
C LEU A 334 33.49 2.48 14.96
N SER A 335 33.68 1.32 15.58
CA SER A 335 34.63 0.31 15.11
C SER A 335 33.97 -0.63 14.10
N VAL A 336 34.50 -0.70 12.88
CA VAL A 336 34.06 -1.64 11.85
C VAL A 336 34.94 -2.90 11.91
N PRO A 337 34.39 -4.12 11.97
CA PRO A 337 35.16 -5.36 11.97
C PRO A 337 36.10 -5.48 10.75
N LYS A 338 37.25 -6.14 10.91
CA LYS A 338 38.21 -6.33 9.81
C LYS A 338 37.66 -7.18 8.65
N ASN A 339 36.63 -7.99 8.90
CA ASN A 339 35.98 -8.84 7.90
C ASN A 339 34.87 -8.11 7.12
N THR A 340 34.77 -6.79 7.24
CA THR A 340 33.73 -6.02 6.55
C THR A 340 34.03 -5.88 5.07
N VAL A 341 32.99 -6.15 4.28
CA VAL A 341 32.99 -5.99 2.83
C VAL A 341 33.09 -4.51 2.45
N GLU A 342 33.99 -4.16 1.55
CA GLU A 342 34.20 -2.77 1.11
C GLU A 342 32.91 -2.14 0.55
N GLY A 343 32.54 -0.97 1.08
CA GLY A 343 31.36 -0.20 0.66
C GLY A 343 30.03 -0.64 1.29
N SER A 344 30.02 -1.71 2.11
CA SER A 344 28.81 -2.21 2.80
C SER A 344 28.46 -1.44 4.09
N ALA A 345 29.45 -0.79 4.70
CA ALA A 345 29.27 -0.12 5.99
C ALA A 345 28.33 1.08 5.86
N ARG A 346 27.25 1.06 6.64
CA ARG A 346 26.28 2.16 6.76
C ARG A 346 26.05 2.48 8.24
N ALA A 347 25.97 3.77 8.58
CA ALA A 347 25.62 4.22 9.92
C ALA A 347 24.35 5.07 9.84
N THR A 348 23.35 4.72 10.62
CA THR A 348 22.10 5.48 10.76
C THR A 348 22.02 6.02 12.18
N VAL A 349 21.70 7.31 12.30
CA VAL A 349 21.52 7.97 13.59
C VAL A 349 20.06 8.36 13.70
N SER A 350 19.40 7.89 14.77
CA SER A 350 18.04 8.27 15.12
C SER A 350 18.05 8.98 16.47
N VAL A 351 17.37 10.12 16.54
CA VAL A 351 17.24 10.91 17.78
C VAL A 351 15.76 10.94 18.15
N MET A 352 15.44 10.46 19.35
CA MET A 352 14.08 10.43 19.87
C MET A 352 14.05 11.16 21.21
N GLY A 353 13.10 12.09 21.37
CA GLY A 353 12.93 12.87 22.60
C GLY A 353 12.15 12.15 23.69
N ASP A 354 11.41 11.11 23.34
CA ASP A 354 10.62 10.30 24.26
C ASP A 354 10.91 8.81 24.01
N ILE A 355 11.43 8.14 25.04
CA ILE A 355 11.74 6.71 25.02
C ILE A 355 10.50 5.83 24.87
N LEU A 356 9.33 6.33 25.24
CA LEU A 356 8.07 5.58 25.23
C LEU A 356 7.09 6.08 24.15
N GLY A 357 7.39 7.20 23.50
CA GLY A 357 6.49 7.85 22.54
C GLY A 357 6.05 6.97 21.37
N SER A 358 6.86 5.98 20.96
CA SER A 358 6.50 5.04 19.88
C SER A 358 5.72 3.81 20.37
N SER A 359 5.88 3.39 21.63
CA SER A 359 5.24 2.20 22.19
C SER A 359 3.88 2.48 22.82
N ILE A 360 3.57 3.75 23.10
CA ILE A 360 2.46 4.16 23.96
C ILE A 360 1.39 4.97 23.20
N ASN A 361 1.26 4.76 21.89
CA ASN A 361 0.12 5.30 21.14
C ASN A 361 -1.19 4.63 21.63
N ASN A 362 -2.23 5.43 21.87
CA ASN A 362 -3.57 5.01 22.34
C ASN A 362 -3.70 4.61 23.84
N LEU A 363 -3.02 5.31 24.76
CA LEU A 363 -3.21 5.13 26.20
C LEU A 363 -4.65 5.27 26.69
N ASP A 364 -5.46 6.07 25.98
CA ASP A 364 -6.87 6.24 26.25
C ASP A 364 -7.67 4.93 26.12
N GLN A 365 -7.20 3.99 25.29
CA GLN A 365 -7.80 2.65 25.15
C GLN A 365 -7.45 1.70 26.30
N LEU A 366 -6.39 1.99 27.06
CA LEU A 366 -6.07 1.24 28.29
C LEU A 366 -6.97 1.63 29.46
N LEU A 367 -7.63 2.79 29.39
CA LEU A 367 -8.61 3.19 30.39
C LEU A 367 -9.89 2.36 30.26
N ARG A 368 -10.09 1.42 31.17
CA ARG A 368 -11.25 0.52 31.17
C ARG A 368 -12.11 0.73 32.40
N MET A 369 -13.43 0.68 32.22
CA MET A 369 -14.35 0.72 33.35
C MET A 369 -14.20 -0.58 34.17
N PRO A 370 -13.97 -0.52 35.49
CA PRO A 370 -13.85 -1.73 36.30
C PRO A 370 -15.18 -2.49 36.43
N TYR A 371 -15.13 -3.81 36.26
CA TYR A 371 -16.29 -4.70 36.37
C TYR A 371 -15.88 -6.09 36.87
N GLY A 372 -16.87 -6.93 37.15
CA GLY A 372 -16.66 -8.31 37.56
C GLY A 372 -16.55 -8.50 39.06
N CYS A 373 -15.93 -9.63 39.46
CA CYS A 373 -15.59 -10.01 40.82
C CYS A 373 -14.35 -9.24 41.32
N GLY A 374 -13.97 -9.32 42.59
CA GLY A 374 -12.88 -8.50 43.18
C GLY A 374 -11.58 -8.54 42.36
N GLU A 375 -11.14 -9.73 41.95
CA GLU A 375 -9.93 -9.88 41.12
C GLU A 375 -10.07 -9.21 39.74
N GLN A 376 -11.20 -9.43 39.06
CA GLN A 376 -11.47 -8.84 37.74
C GLN A 376 -11.63 -7.31 37.81
N ASN A 377 -12.17 -6.82 38.93
CA ASN A 377 -12.27 -5.40 39.21
C ASN A 377 -10.87 -4.81 39.35
N MET A 378 -9.98 -5.46 40.10
CA MET A 378 -8.58 -5.03 40.29
C MET A 378 -7.78 -5.03 38.98
N VAL A 379 -7.98 -6.04 38.11
CA VAL A 379 -7.35 -6.11 36.77
C VAL A 379 -7.67 -4.89 35.90
N ASN A 380 -8.87 -4.32 36.03
CA ASN A 380 -9.27 -3.13 35.29
C ASN A 380 -9.00 -1.82 36.06
N PHE A 381 -8.99 -1.88 37.39
CA PHE A 381 -8.81 -0.71 38.27
C PHE A 381 -7.36 -0.28 38.37
N ALA A 382 -6.41 -1.21 38.59
CA ALA A 382 -5.01 -0.88 38.78
C ALA A 382 -4.37 -0.20 37.53
N PRO A 383 -4.61 -0.67 36.30
CA PRO A 383 -4.08 0.00 35.10
C PRO A 383 -4.53 1.46 34.96
N ASN A 384 -5.78 1.79 35.32
CA ASN A 384 -6.29 3.16 35.25
C ASN A 384 -5.47 4.13 36.11
N ILE A 385 -4.99 3.68 37.28
CA ILE A 385 -4.15 4.48 38.18
C ILE A 385 -2.77 4.72 37.56
N TYR A 386 -2.14 3.66 37.03
CA TYR A 386 -0.81 3.78 36.45
C TYR A 386 -0.80 4.59 35.16
N VAL A 387 -1.82 4.43 34.31
CA VAL A 387 -2.00 5.26 33.10
C VAL A 387 -2.20 6.73 33.47
N MET A 388 -3.03 7.03 34.47
CA MET A 388 -3.20 8.40 34.98
C MET A 388 -1.90 8.98 35.51
N LYS A 389 -1.16 8.20 36.32
CA LYS A 389 0.12 8.62 36.89
C LYS A 389 1.13 8.92 35.79
N TYR A 390 1.22 8.05 34.79
CA TYR A 390 2.08 8.23 33.62
C TYR A 390 1.73 9.49 32.82
N LEU A 391 0.46 9.64 32.41
CA LEU A 391 0.01 10.81 31.65
C LEU A 391 0.24 12.13 32.40
N LYS A 392 0.08 12.11 33.73
CA LYS A 392 0.40 13.25 34.60
C LYS A 392 1.90 13.55 34.63
N THR A 393 2.76 12.54 34.69
CA THR A 393 4.22 12.74 34.69
C THR A 393 4.76 13.25 33.35
N VAL A 394 4.17 12.83 32.23
CA VAL A 394 4.59 13.25 30.88
C VAL A 394 3.91 14.58 30.47
N ASN A 395 3.08 15.18 31.33
CA ASN A 395 2.30 16.39 31.06
C ASN A 395 1.40 16.28 29.81
N GLN A 396 0.95 15.07 29.47
CA GLN A 396 0.05 14.78 28.33
C GLN A 396 -1.40 14.56 28.77
N LEU A 397 -1.72 14.82 30.04
CA LEU A 397 -3.04 14.61 30.60
C LEU A 397 -4.01 15.72 30.17
N THR A 398 -5.03 15.36 29.39
CA THR A 398 -6.15 16.27 29.07
C THR A 398 -7.23 16.22 30.15
N GLN A 399 -7.96 17.33 30.34
CA GLN A 399 -9.02 17.42 31.36
C GLN A 399 -10.12 16.35 31.17
N ASN A 400 -10.45 16.03 29.92
CA ASN A 400 -11.44 15.02 29.58
C ASN A 400 -11.00 13.61 29.99
N LEU A 401 -9.73 13.24 29.69
CA LEU A 401 -9.16 11.97 30.13
C LEU A 401 -9.03 11.91 31.65
N GLU A 402 -8.66 13.01 32.28
CA GLU A 402 -8.56 13.10 33.74
C GLU A 402 -9.91 12.80 34.40
N ASN A 403 -10.98 13.47 33.94
CA ASN A 403 -12.32 13.28 34.49
C ASN A 403 -12.83 11.85 34.23
N LYS A 404 -12.63 11.30 33.03
CA LYS A 404 -13.03 9.94 32.67
C LYS A 404 -12.36 8.89 33.56
N ALA A 405 -11.04 8.99 33.71
CA ALA A 405 -10.28 8.07 34.54
C ALA A 405 -10.58 8.25 36.03
N LYS A 406 -10.80 9.48 36.53
CA LYS A 406 -11.29 9.71 37.91
C LYS A 406 -12.62 9.01 38.16
N ASN A 407 -13.57 9.11 37.24
CA ASN A 407 -14.86 8.42 37.37
C ASN A 407 -14.69 6.89 37.41
N PHE A 408 -13.82 6.33 36.55
CA PHE A 408 -13.52 4.89 36.57
C PHE A 408 -12.81 4.45 37.85
N MET A 409 -11.88 5.26 38.37
CA MET A 409 -11.19 5.00 39.63
C MET A 409 -12.15 5.06 40.82
N ILE A 410 -13.03 6.07 40.90
CA ILE A 410 -14.03 6.18 41.98
C ILE A 410 -14.96 4.97 41.96
N SER A 411 -15.47 4.60 40.78
CA SER A 411 -16.34 3.44 40.61
C SER A 411 -15.64 2.12 40.97
N GLY A 412 -14.41 1.91 40.49
CA GLY A 412 -13.62 0.72 40.82
C GLY A 412 -13.30 0.61 42.31
N TYR A 413 -12.95 1.73 42.96
CA TYR A 413 -12.71 1.78 44.40
C TYR A 413 -13.95 1.44 45.20
N GLN A 414 -15.09 2.08 44.90
CA GLN A 414 -16.36 1.79 45.58
C GLN A 414 -16.78 0.33 45.40
N ARG A 415 -16.57 -0.22 44.22
CA ARG A 415 -16.86 -1.63 43.92
C ARG A 415 -15.94 -2.56 44.69
N GLU A 416 -14.65 -2.27 44.77
CA GLU A 416 -13.70 -3.09 45.53
C GLU A 416 -14.07 -3.14 47.02
N GLN A 417 -14.60 -2.05 47.57
CA GLN A 417 -15.06 -2.02 48.96
C GLN A 417 -16.21 -2.99 49.26
N THR A 418 -16.97 -3.44 48.24
CA THR A 418 -18.02 -4.45 48.42
C THR A 418 -17.44 -5.86 48.69
N TYR A 419 -16.18 -6.09 48.35
CA TYR A 419 -15.46 -7.34 48.56
C TYR A 419 -14.61 -7.36 49.84
N ARG A 420 -14.72 -6.31 50.67
CA ARG A 420 -14.02 -6.19 51.94
C ARG A 420 -14.75 -6.93 53.06
N HIS A 421 -14.01 -7.72 53.83
CA HIS A 421 -14.45 -8.42 55.03
C HIS A 421 -14.42 -7.51 56.27
N LYS A 422 -15.08 -7.92 57.36
CA LYS A 422 -15.15 -7.15 58.62
C LYS A 422 -13.78 -7.01 59.31
N ASP A 423 -12.88 -7.96 59.09
CA ASP A 423 -11.50 -7.94 59.58
C ASP A 423 -10.59 -7.02 58.75
N GLY A 424 -11.08 -6.49 57.62
CA GLY A 424 -10.35 -5.62 56.72
C GLY A 424 -9.66 -6.33 55.55
N SER A 425 -9.75 -7.65 55.46
CA SER A 425 -9.23 -8.43 54.32
C SER A 425 -10.14 -8.31 53.08
N TYR A 426 -9.61 -8.65 51.90
CA TYR A 426 -10.36 -8.68 50.64
C TYR A 426 -10.35 -10.09 50.07
N SER A 427 -11.40 -10.51 49.37
CA SER A 427 -11.44 -11.79 48.65
C SER A 427 -12.16 -11.66 47.31
N ALA A 428 -11.96 -12.61 46.40
CA ALA A 428 -12.52 -12.53 45.05
C ALA A 428 -14.06 -12.40 45.04
N PHE A 429 -14.75 -13.01 46.00
CA PHE A 429 -16.21 -12.95 46.12
C PHE A 429 -16.70 -12.27 47.41
N GLY A 430 -15.81 -11.61 48.16
CA GLY A 430 -16.14 -10.90 49.40
C GLY A 430 -16.77 -11.83 50.43
N GLY A 431 -17.89 -11.38 51.03
CA GLY A 431 -18.59 -12.14 52.09
C GLY A 431 -19.20 -13.49 51.69
N ARG A 432 -19.07 -13.91 50.41
CA ARG A 432 -19.36 -15.29 49.98
C ARG A 432 -18.22 -16.25 50.28
N ASP A 433 -17.00 -15.75 50.37
CA ASP A 433 -15.85 -16.52 50.79
C ASP A 433 -15.77 -16.53 52.32
N SER A 434 -15.31 -17.65 52.89
CA SER A 434 -15.18 -17.79 54.35
C SER A 434 -13.98 -17.03 54.93
N SER A 435 -13.03 -16.63 54.09
CA SER A 435 -11.79 -15.97 54.50
C SER A 435 -11.24 -15.06 53.40
N GLY A 436 -10.43 -14.07 53.80
CA GLY A 436 -9.71 -13.18 52.89
C GLY A 436 -8.58 -13.86 52.11
N SER A 437 -8.24 -13.29 50.96
CA SER A 437 -7.02 -13.61 50.20
C SER A 437 -5.81 -12.91 50.82
N MET A 438 -4.64 -13.57 50.78
CA MET A 438 -3.35 -12.96 51.14
C MET A 438 -2.63 -12.30 49.95
N TRP A 439 -3.13 -12.51 48.74
CA TRP A 439 -2.56 -12.01 47.49
C TRP A 439 -3.18 -10.71 47.05
#